data_AF-A0A5J5GD44-F1
#
_entry.id   AF-A0A5J5GD44-F1
#
_cell.length_a   1.000
_cell.length_b   1.000
_cell.length_c   1.000
_cell.angle_alpha   90.00
_cell.angle_beta   90.00
_cell.angle_gamma   90.00
#
_symmetry.space_group_name_H-M   'P 1'
#
loop_
_entity.id
_entity.type
_entity.pdbx_description
1 polymer ?
#
loop_
_entity_poly.entity_id
_entity_poly.type
_entity_poly.pdbx_seq_one_letter_code
_entity_poly.pdbx_strand_id
1 'polypeptide(L)'
;MADVLNIGKAQFTAHPVSAATAEAVLSDPIPKSAVWRDVWRWDGTTGKVLVAATEKAAVPLPNALVFRRARADDAGVVATDPEASKKMAQRFLETVGAPDLKTVMQALAKVMTIPHKALPLDRFERLKPVVGFTLKQHTDFVVLELRGPDGISAFLCLPNRVSYHHEIAQVLDEIGFEDLMAEAPELREVQPSFVVPAKSVANAKLRRMALAKRADEMAAAKARLPAGAGGEVARQNMEARTLRLAEEQRALTPAKAKGGS
;
A
#
# COMPACT_ATOMS: atom_id res chain seq x y z
N MET A 1 15.85 9.45 10.91
CA MET A 1 16.74 8.26 10.79
C MET A 1 16.80 7.88 9.32
N ALA A 2 17.96 7.48 8.82
CA ALA A 2 18.15 7.07 7.44
C ALA A 2 18.77 5.67 7.40
N ASP A 3 18.48 4.88 6.37
CA ASP A 3 19.00 3.50 6.26
C ASP A 3 19.68 3.27 4.91
N VAL A 4 20.68 2.41 4.88
CA VAL A 4 21.49 2.19 3.69
C VAL A 4 21.04 0.91 2.99
N LEU A 5 20.70 1.03 1.71
CA LEU A 5 20.25 -0.05 0.85
C LEU A 5 21.20 -0.19 -0.35
N ASN A 6 21.76 -1.38 -0.54
CA ASN A 6 22.54 -1.68 -1.72
C ASN A 6 21.63 -2.22 -2.81
N ILE A 7 21.64 -1.57 -3.99
CA ILE A 7 20.87 -1.98 -5.16
C ILE A 7 21.87 -2.10 -6.32
N GLY A 8 22.08 -3.34 -6.78
CA GLY A 8 23.11 -3.63 -7.78
C GLY A 8 24.49 -3.16 -7.32
N LYS A 9 25.11 -2.29 -8.10
CA LYS A 9 26.45 -1.75 -7.83
C LYS A 9 26.46 -0.46 -7.00
N ALA A 10 25.30 0.10 -6.67
CA ALA A 10 25.17 1.39 -6.01
C ALA A 10 24.57 1.30 -4.62
N GLN A 11 24.95 2.26 -3.79
CA GLN A 11 24.45 2.42 -2.44
C GLN A 11 23.46 3.59 -2.40
N PHE A 12 22.30 3.36 -1.80
CA PHE A 12 21.26 4.36 -1.61
C PHE A 12 20.96 4.54 -0.13
N THR A 13 20.71 5.78 0.27
CA THR A 13 20.20 6.09 1.59
C THR A 13 18.69 6.29 1.50
N ALA A 14 17.93 5.51 2.25
CA ALA A 14 16.48 5.61 2.36
C ALA A 14 16.09 6.63 3.42
N HIS A 15 15.18 7.52 3.06
CA HIS A 15 14.64 8.57 3.90
C HIS A 15 13.11 8.48 3.93
N PRO A 16 12.46 8.67 5.09
CA PRO A 16 11.02 8.80 5.13
C PRO A 16 10.59 10.13 4.49
N VAL A 17 9.47 10.12 3.79
CA VAL A 17 8.90 11.33 3.14
C VAL A 17 7.68 11.83 3.90
N SER A 18 7.26 13.07 3.60
CA SER A 18 6.01 13.61 4.15
C SER A 18 4.78 12.92 3.58
N ALA A 19 3.65 12.96 4.29
CA ALA A 19 2.37 12.45 3.80
C ALA A 19 1.99 13.05 2.44
N ALA A 20 2.19 14.37 2.25
CA ALA A 20 1.90 15.04 0.97
C ALA A 20 2.79 14.51 -0.18
N THR A 21 4.08 14.27 0.10
CA THR A 21 4.98 13.66 -0.89
C THR A 21 4.56 12.21 -1.20
N ALA A 22 4.19 11.43 -0.19
CA ALA A 22 3.75 10.05 -0.38
C ALA A 22 2.48 9.99 -1.24
N GLU A 23 1.49 10.85 -0.97
CA GLU A 23 0.26 10.96 -1.76
C GLU A 23 0.56 11.35 -3.21
N ALA A 24 1.41 12.36 -3.41
CA ALA A 24 1.85 12.75 -4.74
C ALA A 24 2.50 11.57 -5.49
N VAL A 25 3.38 10.81 -4.84
CA VAL A 25 4.01 9.62 -5.45
C VAL A 25 2.97 8.55 -5.79
N LEU A 26 2.04 8.24 -4.89
CA LEU A 26 1.05 7.17 -5.10
C LEU A 26 -0.03 7.52 -6.14
N SER A 27 -0.20 8.82 -6.46
CA SER A 27 -1.05 9.26 -7.56
C SER A 27 -0.46 9.03 -8.95
N ASP A 28 0.83 8.69 -9.06
CA ASP A 28 1.48 8.36 -10.32
C ASP A 28 0.80 7.13 -10.96
N PRO A 29 0.63 7.08 -12.30
CA PRO A 29 -0.07 5.98 -12.98
C PRO A 29 0.45 4.59 -12.63
N ILE A 30 1.76 4.44 -12.44
CA ILE A 30 2.39 3.14 -12.15
C ILE A 30 1.90 2.60 -10.79
N PRO A 31 2.16 3.26 -9.64
CA PRO A 31 1.68 2.79 -8.35
C PRO A 31 0.15 2.81 -8.26
N LYS A 32 -0.54 3.75 -8.91
CA LYS A 32 -2.02 3.82 -8.89
C LYS A 32 -2.67 2.51 -9.35
N SER A 33 -2.13 1.88 -10.41
CA SER A 33 -2.60 0.58 -10.88
C SER A 33 -2.33 -0.59 -9.91
N ALA A 34 -1.36 -0.43 -8.99
CA ALA A 34 -1.05 -1.41 -7.96
C ALA A 34 -1.82 -1.16 -6.65
N VAL A 35 -2.26 0.07 -6.41
CA VAL A 35 -3.10 0.46 -5.26
C VAL A 35 -4.47 -0.20 -5.39
N TRP A 36 -5.11 -0.12 -6.55
CA TRP A 36 -6.43 -0.71 -6.80
C TRP A 36 -6.37 -1.79 -7.86
N ARG A 37 -6.82 -3.00 -7.53
CA ARG A 37 -6.88 -4.12 -8.47
C ARG A 37 -8.14 -4.95 -8.27
N ASP A 38 -8.77 -5.35 -9.35
CA ASP A 38 -9.80 -6.37 -9.33
C ASP A 38 -9.10 -7.73 -9.19
N VAL A 39 -9.37 -8.47 -8.13
CA VAL A 39 -8.61 -9.70 -7.80
C VAL A 39 -9.43 -10.97 -7.95
N TRP A 40 -10.74 -10.88 -7.85
CA TRP A 40 -11.63 -12.03 -7.94
C TRP A 40 -13.05 -11.59 -8.32
N ARG A 41 -13.80 -12.46 -9.00
CA ARG A 41 -15.19 -12.21 -9.41
C ARG A 41 -16.07 -13.41 -9.10
N TRP A 42 -17.30 -13.11 -8.67
CA TRP A 42 -18.43 -14.01 -8.58
C TRP A 42 -19.51 -13.57 -9.56
N ASP A 43 -19.97 -14.46 -10.44
CA ASP A 43 -21.03 -14.18 -11.41
C ASP A 43 -22.41 -14.73 -11.00
N GLY A 44 -22.52 -15.31 -9.80
CA GLY A 44 -23.72 -16.04 -9.34
C GLY A 44 -23.63 -17.56 -9.49
N THR A 45 -22.66 -18.05 -10.27
CA THR A 45 -22.46 -19.48 -10.54
C THR A 45 -21.03 -19.94 -10.31
N THR A 46 -20.04 -19.16 -10.77
CA THR A 46 -18.63 -19.50 -10.72
C THR A 46 -17.78 -18.37 -10.17
N GLY A 47 -16.76 -18.74 -9.39
CA GLY A 47 -15.76 -17.84 -8.85
C GLY A 47 -14.49 -17.86 -9.70
N LYS A 48 -13.98 -16.69 -10.11
CA LYS A 48 -12.78 -16.57 -10.94
C LYS A 48 -11.77 -15.61 -10.34
N VAL A 49 -10.53 -16.05 -10.18
CA VAL A 49 -9.39 -15.18 -9.84
C VAL A 49 -9.00 -14.36 -11.08
N LEU A 50 -8.84 -13.05 -10.92
CA LEU A 50 -8.59 -12.10 -12.00
C LEU A 50 -7.12 -11.70 -12.14
N VAL A 51 -6.28 -12.06 -11.16
CA VAL A 51 -4.85 -11.72 -11.11
C VAL A 51 -3.99 -12.98 -10.99
N ALA A 52 -2.70 -12.83 -11.26
CA ALA A 52 -1.74 -13.89 -10.92
C ALA A 52 -1.80 -14.18 -9.42
N ALA A 53 -2.06 -15.43 -9.06
CA ALA A 53 -2.11 -15.90 -7.68
C ALA A 53 -1.43 -17.27 -7.57
N THR A 54 -1.04 -17.64 -6.36
CA THR A 54 -0.58 -19.01 -6.09
C THR A 54 -1.75 -20.01 -6.16
N GLU A 55 -1.46 -21.30 -6.15
CA GLU A 55 -2.47 -22.38 -6.09
C GLU A 55 -3.45 -22.22 -4.90
N LYS A 56 -3.02 -21.56 -3.82
CA LYS A 56 -3.84 -21.27 -2.64
C LYS A 56 -4.57 -19.92 -2.74
N ALA A 57 -4.77 -19.39 -3.95
CA ALA A 57 -5.34 -18.08 -4.21
C ALA A 57 -4.64 -16.93 -3.44
N ALA A 58 -3.33 -17.04 -3.22
CA ALA A 58 -2.57 -15.98 -2.59
C ALA A 58 -2.05 -14.98 -3.63
N VAL A 59 -2.48 -13.73 -3.50
CA VAL A 59 -2.12 -12.64 -4.41
C VAL A 59 -0.79 -12.03 -3.97
N PRO A 60 0.19 -11.85 -4.87
CA PRO A 60 1.42 -11.15 -4.56
C PRO A 60 1.16 -9.66 -4.34
N LEU A 61 1.87 -9.10 -3.36
CA LEU A 61 1.88 -7.69 -3.01
C LEU A 61 3.26 -7.13 -3.34
N PRO A 62 3.52 -6.76 -4.60
CA PRO A 62 4.84 -6.31 -5.03
C PRO A 62 5.18 -4.93 -4.45
N ASN A 63 6.48 -4.69 -4.24
CA ASN A 63 6.99 -3.34 -4.05
C ASN A 63 6.89 -2.57 -5.38
N ALA A 64 6.92 -1.24 -5.32
CA ALA A 64 7.03 -0.40 -6.51
C ALA A 64 8.19 0.59 -6.38
N LEU A 65 8.77 0.95 -7.51
CA LEU A 65 9.79 1.99 -7.61
C LEU A 65 9.27 3.07 -8.57
N VAL A 66 9.24 4.31 -8.10
CA VAL A 66 8.69 5.45 -8.84
C VAL A 66 9.77 6.50 -9.01
N PHE A 67 9.99 6.95 -10.23
CA PHE A 67 10.89 8.06 -10.54
C PHE A 67 10.02 9.27 -10.79
N ARG A 68 9.99 10.20 -9.83
CA ARG A 68 9.20 11.42 -9.95
C ARG A 68 10.08 12.63 -9.72
N ARG A 69 10.08 13.54 -10.68
CA ARG A 69 10.63 14.88 -10.55
C ARG A 69 9.48 15.87 -10.62
N ALA A 70 9.49 16.81 -9.69
CA ALA A 70 8.54 17.90 -9.67
C ALA A 70 9.04 19.05 -10.53
N ARG A 71 8.13 19.73 -11.22
CA ARG A 71 8.35 21.00 -11.91
C ARG A 71 7.26 21.95 -11.45
N ALA A 72 7.66 23.15 -11.02
CA ALA A 72 6.72 24.25 -10.89
C ALA A 72 6.31 24.69 -12.30
N ASP A 73 5.02 24.77 -12.56
CA ASP A 73 4.51 25.50 -13.72
C ASP A 73 4.59 27.02 -13.49
N ASP A 74 4.24 27.79 -14.51
CA ASP A 74 4.33 29.25 -14.48
C ASP A 74 3.34 29.88 -13.47
N ALA A 75 2.36 29.10 -12.97
CA ALA A 75 1.42 29.48 -11.92
C ALA A 75 1.88 29.03 -10.51
N GLY A 76 3.07 28.42 -10.39
CA GLY A 76 3.62 27.91 -9.14
C GLY A 76 3.01 26.57 -8.70
N VAL A 77 2.20 25.92 -9.54
CA VAL A 77 1.65 24.59 -9.29
C VAL A 77 2.74 23.56 -9.54
N VAL A 78 2.98 22.72 -8.54
CA VAL A 78 4.00 21.68 -8.59
C VAL A 78 3.44 20.45 -9.30
N ALA A 79 3.66 20.36 -10.62
CA ALA A 79 3.30 19.22 -11.45
C ALA A 79 4.46 18.20 -11.57
N THR A 80 4.18 17.01 -12.08
CA THR A 80 5.22 16.05 -12.46
C THR A 80 5.89 16.50 -13.75
N ASP A 81 7.21 16.39 -13.83
CA ASP A 81 8.00 16.55 -15.06
C ASP A 81 8.30 15.16 -15.66
N PRO A 82 7.60 14.74 -16.73
CA PRO A 82 7.77 13.40 -17.29
C PRO A 82 9.17 13.16 -17.87
N GLU A 83 9.75 14.17 -18.53
CA GLU A 83 11.05 14.06 -19.18
C GLU A 83 12.18 13.98 -18.16
N ALA A 84 12.14 14.85 -17.12
CA ALA A 84 13.10 14.77 -16.04
C ALA A 84 12.95 13.48 -15.23
N SER A 85 11.73 12.97 -15.06
CA SER A 85 11.45 11.69 -14.40
C SER A 85 12.02 10.51 -15.20
N LYS A 86 11.87 10.52 -16.53
CA LYS A 86 12.45 9.51 -17.43
C LYS A 86 13.98 9.53 -17.42
N LYS A 87 14.58 10.73 -17.50
CA LYS A 87 16.04 10.90 -17.35
C LYS A 87 16.54 10.40 -16.00
N MET A 88 15.80 10.66 -14.92
CA MET A 88 16.14 10.15 -13.59
C MET A 88 16.10 8.62 -13.55
N ALA A 89 15.09 8.00 -14.16
CA ALA A 89 15.00 6.55 -14.26
C ALA A 89 16.19 5.95 -15.03
N GLN A 90 16.58 6.55 -16.16
CA GLN A 90 17.74 6.12 -16.95
C GLN A 90 19.04 6.20 -16.14
N ARG A 91 19.31 7.36 -15.54
CA ARG A 91 20.50 7.58 -14.70
C ARG A 91 20.54 6.61 -13.50
N PHE A 92 19.38 6.32 -12.91
CA PHE A 92 19.28 5.35 -11.83
C PHE A 92 19.68 3.94 -12.30
N LEU A 93 19.17 3.49 -13.45
CA LEU A 93 19.51 2.17 -14.01
C LEU A 93 21.00 2.05 -14.34
N GLU A 94 21.58 3.08 -14.96
CA GLU A 94 23.02 3.16 -15.25
C GLU A 94 23.86 3.06 -13.97
N THR A 95 23.47 3.81 -12.94
CA THR A 95 24.18 3.85 -11.65
C THR A 95 24.10 2.52 -10.90
N VAL A 96 22.94 1.88 -10.91
CA VAL A 96 22.76 0.53 -10.35
C VAL A 96 23.48 -0.54 -11.19
N GLY A 97 23.73 -0.26 -12.47
CA GLY A 97 24.28 -1.20 -13.43
C GLY A 97 23.25 -2.27 -13.86
N ALA A 98 21.97 -1.91 -13.94
CA ALA A 98 20.89 -2.80 -14.35
C ALA A 98 20.42 -2.48 -15.78
N PRO A 99 20.13 -3.49 -16.61
CA PRO A 99 19.69 -3.27 -17.99
C PRO A 99 18.27 -2.70 -18.06
N ASP A 100 17.42 -3.02 -17.08
CA ASP A 100 16.03 -2.61 -17.03
C ASP A 100 15.49 -2.53 -15.59
N LEU A 101 14.32 -1.92 -15.45
CA LEU A 101 13.62 -1.81 -14.17
C LEU A 101 13.22 -3.18 -13.61
N LYS A 102 12.92 -4.16 -14.48
CA LYS A 102 12.53 -5.52 -14.04
C LYS A 102 13.66 -6.18 -13.26
N THR A 103 14.89 -6.05 -13.71
CA THR A 103 16.10 -6.57 -13.06
C THR A 103 16.30 -5.92 -11.69
N VAL A 104 16.10 -4.61 -11.58
CA VAL A 104 16.14 -3.88 -10.30
C VAL A 104 15.05 -4.41 -9.35
N MET A 105 13.81 -4.52 -9.83
CA MET A 105 12.69 -4.99 -9.02
C MET A 105 12.88 -6.43 -8.55
N GLN A 106 13.50 -7.30 -9.36
CA GLN A 106 13.87 -8.65 -8.95
C GLN A 106 14.97 -8.66 -7.87
N ALA A 107 15.97 -7.79 -7.98
CA ALA A 107 16.99 -7.64 -6.93
C ALA A 107 16.37 -7.14 -5.62
N LEU A 108 15.50 -6.13 -5.68
CA LEU A 108 14.75 -5.63 -4.54
C LEU A 108 13.85 -6.70 -3.93
N ALA A 109 13.19 -7.52 -4.75
CA ALA A 109 12.38 -8.64 -4.30
C ALA A 109 13.19 -9.71 -3.55
N LYS A 110 14.46 -9.93 -3.91
CA LYS A 110 15.34 -10.84 -3.15
C LYS A 110 15.68 -10.31 -1.76
N VAL A 111 15.92 -9.00 -1.64
CA VAL A 111 16.27 -8.36 -0.36
C VAL A 111 15.06 -8.20 0.57
N MET A 112 13.93 -7.81 0.01
CA MET A 112 12.74 -7.46 0.79
C MET A 112 11.72 -8.59 0.91
N THR A 113 11.82 -9.59 0.04
CA THR A 113 10.82 -10.66 -0.18
C THR A 113 9.46 -10.09 -0.60
N ILE A 114 8.79 -10.72 -1.56
CA ILE A 114 7.44 -10.29 -1.96
C ILE A 114 6.42 -10.93 -1.00
N PRO A 115 5.69 -10.15 -0.20
CA PRO A 115 4.60 -10.68 0.61
C PRO A 115 3.45 -11.16 -0.27
N HIS A 116 2.72 -12.17 0.22
CA HIS A 116 1.52 -12.70 -0.41
C HIS A 116 0.37 -12.67 0.58
N LYS A 117 -0.85 -12.47 0.09
CA LYS A 117 -2.07 -12.52 0.90
C LYS A 117 -3.13 -13.36 0.21
N ALA A 118 -3.62 -14.39 0.91
CA ALA A 118 -4.79 -15.15 0.49
C ALA A 118 -6.03 -14.25 0.47
N LEU A 119 -6.86 -14.41 -0.56
CA LEU A 119 -8.14 -13.73 -0.67
C LEU A 119 -9.06 -14.13 0.50
N PRO A 120 -9.67 -13.16 1.20
CA PRO A 120 -10.57 -13.45 2.32
C PRO A 120 -11.99 -13.77 1.83
N LEU A 121 -12.13 -14.79 0.97
CA LEU A 121 -13.40 -15.14 0.33
C LEU A 121 -14.49 -15.51 1.35
N ASP A 122 -14.08 -16.10 2.49
CA ASP A 122 -14.92 -16.43 3.64
C ASP A 122 -15.77 -15.23 4.13
N ARG A 123 -15.22 -14.02 4.03
CA ARG A 123 -15.88 -12.78 4.49
C ARG A 123 -17.02 -12.32 3.59
N PHE A 124 -17.10 -12.86 2.38
CA PHE A 124 -18.08 -12.46 1.37
C PHE A 124 -19.02 -13.62 0.97
N GLU A 125 -18.92 -14.78 1.62
CA GLU A 125 -19.73 -15.97 1.28
C GLU A 125 -21.23 -15.70 1.36
N ARG A 126 -21.68 -14.93 2.38
CA ARG A 126 -23.10 -14.58 2.57
C ARG A 126 -23.70 -13.80 1.40
N LEU A 127 -22.88 -13.10 0.61
CA LEU A 127 -23.34 -12.32 -0.54
C LEU A 127 -23.62 -13.20 -1.77
N LYS A 128 -22.95 -14.35 -1.89
CA LYS A 128 -22.99 -15.18 -3.11
C LYS A 128 -24.39 -15.60 -3.57
N PRO A 129 -25.33 -15.97 -2.68
CA PRO A 129 -26.66 -16.41 -3.11
C PRO A 129 -27.49 -15.29 -3.76
N VAL A 130 -27.22 -14.02 -3.42
CA VAL A 130 -28.11 -12.89 -3.74
C VAL A 130 -27.53 -11.87 -4.70
N VAL A 131 -26.20 -11.84 -4.87
CA VAL A 131 -25.53 -10.88 -5.77
C VAL A 131 -24.35 -11.51 -6.53
N GLY A 132 -24.09 -11.00 -7.73
CA GLY A 132 -22.80 -11.14 -8.41
C GLY A 132 -21.91 -9.93 -8.08
N PHE A 133 -20.63 -10.15 -7.82
CA PHE A 133 -19.73 -9.08 -7.37
C PHE A 133 -18.27 -9.30 -7.78
N THR A 134 -17.52 -8.20 -7.84
CA THR A 134 -16.06 -8.20 -8.00
C THR A 134 -15.40 -7.79 -6.68
N LEU A 135 -14.41 -8.56 -6.23
CA LEU A 135 -13.56 -8.17 -5.11
C LEU A 135 -12.44 -7.26 -5.60
N LYS A 136 -12.42 -6.05 -5.07
CA LYS A 136 -11.37 -5.06 -5.26
C LYS A 136 -10.39 -5.10 -4.10
N GLN A 137 -9.12 -5.23 -4.43
CA GLN A 137 -8.03 -5.12 -3.47
C GLN A 137 -7.49 -3.69 -3.48
N HIS A 138 -7.46 -3.08 -2.28
CA HIS A 138 -6.73 -1.87 -1.99
C HIS A 138 -5.39 -2.20 -1.31
N THR A 139 -4.28 -1.69 -1.83
CA THR A 139 -2.98 -1.77 -1.16
C THR A 139 -2.56 -0.39 -0.68
N ASP A 140 -2.47 -0.23 0.64
CA ASP A 140 -1.86 0.93 1.28
C ASP A 140 -0.34 0.73 1.31
N PHE A 141 0.40 1.70 0.77
CA PHE A 141 1.85 1.68 0.69
C PHE A 141 2.46 2.68 1.67
N VAL A 142 3.58 2.31 2.27
CA VAL A 142 4.50 3.31 2.83
C VAL A 142 5.53 3.70 1.77
N VAL A 143 5.86 4.99 1.72
CA VAL A 143 6.76 5.56 0.71
C VAL A 143 8.04 6.04 1.38
N LEU A 144 9.16 5.76 0.75
CA LEU A 144 10.50 6.19 1.15
C LEU A 144 11.19 6.80 -0.06
N GLU A 145 11.98 7.85 0.14
CA GLU A 145 12.87 8.38 -0.87
C GLU A 145 14.24 7.68 -0.74
N LEU A 146 14.68 7.04 -1.81
CA LEU A 146 16.03 6.54 -1.98
C LEU A 146 16.88 7.64 -2.60
N ARG A 147 17.93 8.06 -1.91
CA ARG A 147 18.91 9.03 -2.39
C ARG A 147 20.25 8.35 -2.67
N GLY A 148 20.72 8.47 -3.89
CA GLY A 148 21.99 7.91 -4.36
C GLY A 148 23.03 8.99 -4.66
N PRO A 149 24.17 8.59 -5.26
CA PRO A 149 25.20 9.52 -5.71
C PRO A 149 24.67 10.47 -6.79
N ASP A 150 25.35 11.60 -6.98
CA ASP A 150 25.13 12.56 -8.07
C ASP A 150 23.68 13.06 -8.22
N GLY A 151 22.97 13.18 -7.10
CA GLY A 151 21.60 13.67 -7.03
C GLY A 151 20.55 12.70 -7.58
N ILE A 152 20.89 11.41 -7.69
CA ILE A 152 19.94 10.37 -8.10
C ILE A 152 18.93 10.12 -6.98
N SER A 153 17.65 10.07 -7.35
CA SER A 153 16.56 9.84 -6.42
C SER A 153 15.50 8.93 -7.00
N ALA A 154 14.94 8.05 -6.18
CA ALA A 154 13.77 7.24 -6.53
C ALA A 154 12.85 7.09 -5.31
N PHE A 155 11.56 6.85 -5.51
CA PHE A 155 10.64 6.56 -4.43
C PHE A 155 10.33 5.09 -4.36
N LEU A 156 10.65 4.47 -3.23
CA LEU A 156 10.35 3.07 -2.93
C LEU A 156 9.01 2.98 -2.20
N CYS A 157 8.05 2.30 -2.81
CA CYS A 157 6.73 2.04 -2.24
C CYS A 157 6.68 0.60 -1.72
N LEU A 158 6.47 0.43 -0.43
CA LEU A 158 6.40 -0.87 0.25
C LEU A 158 4.96 -1.13 0.71
N PRO A 159 4.36 -2.29 0.34
CA PRO A 159 3.04 -2.65 0.82
C PRO A 159 3.00 -2.69 2.34
N ASN A 160 2.03 -1.99 2.92
CA ASN A 160 1.90 -1.86 4.36
C ASN A 160 0.64 -2.54 4.88
N ARG A 161 -0.49 -2.31 4.21
CA ARG A 161 -1.78 -2.90 4.55
C ARG A 161 -2.53 -3.21 3.27
N VAL A 162 -3.33 -4.26 3.31
CA VAL A 162 -4.19 -4.64 2.20
C VAL A 162 -5.62 -4.74 2.71
N SER A 163 -6.53 -4.11 1.99
CA SER A 163 -7.96 -4.16 2.27
C SER A 163 -8.70 -4.73 1.07
N TYR A 164 -9.81 -5.39 1.31
CA TYR A 164 -10.67 -5.92 0.26
C TYR A 164 -12.05 -5.32 0.42
N HIS A 165 -12.69 -4.92 -0.66
CA HIS A 165 -14.10 -4.58 -0.67
C HIS A 165 -14.76 -5.23 -1.88
N HIS A 166 -16.06 -5.46 -1.79
CA HIS A 166 -16.84 -5.98 -2.90
C HIS A 166 -17.47 -4.81 -3.66
N GLU A 167 -17.57 -4.93 -4.98
CA GLU A 167 -18.39 -4.08 -5.83
C GLU A 167 -19.48 -4.97 -6.44
N ILE A 168 -20.73 -4.71 -6.07
CA ILE A 168 -21.88 -5.45 -6.60
C ILE A 168 -22.01 -5.12 -8.08
N ALA A 169 -21.91 -6.14 -8.92
CA ALA A 169 -22.07 -6.02 -10.37
C ALA A 169 -23.54 -6.25 -10.78
N GLN A 170 -24.23 -7.15 -10.08
CA GLN A 170 -25.64 -7.46 -10.32
C GLN A 170 -26.30 -8.02 -9.06
N VAL A 171 -27.60 -7.74 -8.89
CA VAL A 171 -28.46 -8.40 -7.89
C VAL A 171 -29.12 -9.59 -8.57
N LEU A 172 -28.99 -10.77 -7.98
CA LEU A 172 -29.50 -12.05 -8.48
C LEU A 172 -30.88 -12.39 -7.90
N ASP A 173 -31.09 -12.01 -6.63
CA ASP A 173 -32.32 -12.18 -5.88
C ASP A 173 -32.57 -10.91 -5.06
N GLU A 174 -33.54 -10.11 -5.50
CA GLU A 174 -33.85 -8.82 -4.89
C GLU A 174 -34.40 -8.98 -3.47
N ILE A 175 -35.32 -9.92 -3.25
CA ILE A 175 -35.94 -10.15 -1.94
C ILE A 175 -34.89 -10.68 -0.97
N GLY A 176 -34.13 -11.69 -1.38
CA GLY A 176 -33.05 -12.23 -0.56
C GLY A 176 -31.96 -11.20 -0.25
N PHE A 177 -31.67 -10.29 -1.19
CA PHE A 177 -30.72 -9.21 -0.94
C PHE A 177 -31.26 -8.21 0.10
N GLU A 178 -32.52 -7.78 -0.02
CA GLU A 178 -33.15 -6.89 0.95
C GLU A 178 -33.18 -7.50 2.37
N ASP A 179 -33.60 -8.77 2.47
CA ASP A 179 -33.62 -9.52 3.74
C ASP A 179 -32.22 -9.62 4.35
N LEU A 180 -31.22 -9.99 3.55
CA LEU A 180 -29.83 -10.08 4.01
C LEU A 180 -29.31 -8.72 4.48
N MET A 181 -29.64 -7.64 3.78
CA MET A 181 -29.20 -6.30 4.13
C MET A 181 -29.95 -5.70 5.32
N ALA A 182 -31.14 -6.20 5.64
CA ALA A 182 -31.86 -5.90 6.88
C ALA A 182 -31.26 -6.67 8.06
N GLU A 183 -30.90 -7.93 7.86
CA GLU A 183 -30.28 -8.80 8.88
C GLU A 183 -28.82 -8.39 9.19
N ALA A 184 -28.05 -8.07 8.15
CA ALA A 184 -26.61 -7.85 8.21
C ALA A 184 -26.19 -6.60 7.41
N PRO A 185 -26.61 -5.39 7.85
CA PRO A 185 -26.34 -4.15 7.14
C PRO A 185 -24.84 -3.85 6.97
N GLU A 186 -23.99 -4.38 7.84
CA GLU A 186 -22.53 -4.23 7.77
C GLU A 186 -21.92 -4.87 6.51
N LEU A 187 -22.62 -5.82 5.87
CA LEU A 187 -22.16 -6.44 4.63
C LEU A 187 -22.08 -5.43 3.48
N ARG A 188 -22.81 -4.31 3.53
CA ARG A 188 -22.70 -3.22 2.53
C ARG A 188 -21.31 -2.59 2.50
N GLU A 189 -20.67 -2.48 3.66
CA GLU A 189 -19.42 -1.75 3.85
C GLU A 189 -18.26 -2.67 4.27
N VAL A 190 -18.48 -3.98 4.21
CA VAL A 190 -17.51 -4.96 4.69
C VAL A 190 -16.17 -4.78 3.97
N GLN A 191 -15.18 -4.33 4.74
CA GLN A 191 -13.85 -4.02 4.23
C GLN A 191 -12.76 -4.69 5.10
N PRO A 192 -12.62 -6.03 5.04
CA PRO A 192 -11.59 -6.72 5.79
C PRO A 192 -10.21 -6.18 5.41
N SER A 193 -9.44 -5.81 6.43
CA SER A 193 -8.15 -5.16 6.27
C SER A 193 -7.07 -5.88 7.07
N PHE A 194 -5.91 -6.08 6.46
CA PHE A 194 -4.83 -6.88 7.01
C PHE A 194 -3.51 -6.14 6.91
N VAL A 195 -2.78 -6.07 8.01
CA VAL A 195 -1.40 -5.61 7.98
C VAL A 195 -0.56 -6.60 7.18
N VAL A 196 0.22 -6.09 6.23
CA VAL A 196 1.17 -6.90 5.49
C VAL A 196 2.35 -7.19 6.42
N PRO A 197 2.69 -8.46 6.71
CA PRO A 197 3.86 -8.75 7.54
C PRO A 197 5.15 -8.45 6.78
N ALA A 198 6.18 -7.94 7.47
CA ALA A 198 7.50 -7.85 6.89
C ALA A 198 8.16 -9.25 6.87
N LYS A 199 8.63 -9.66 5.68
CA LYS A 199 9.25 -10.96 5.46
C LYS A 199 10.78 -10.92 5.51
N SER A 200 11.37 -9.73 5.66
CA SER A 200 12.81 -9.54 5.87
C SER A 200 13.11 -8.41 6.84
N VAL A 201 14.30 -8.44 7.44
CA VAL A 201 14.77 -7.39 8.37
C VAL A 201 14.84 -6.03 7.68
N ALA A 202 15.32 -6.00 6.43
CA ALA A 202 15.37 -4.78 5.63
C ALA A 202 13.97 -4.20 5.40
N ASN A 203 13.00 -5.03 5.00
CA ASN A 203 11.61 -4.62 4.81
C ASN A 203 11.01 -4.06 6.12
N ALA A 204 11.22 -4.75 7.25
CA ALA A 204 10.74 -4.31 8.55
C ALA A 204 11.36 -2.98 8.99
N LYS A 205 12.66 -2.79 8.78
CA LYS A 205 13.38 -1.56 9.15
C LYS A 205 12.92 -0.36 8.32
N LEU A 206 12.85 -0.52 7.00
CA LEU A 206 12.41 0.53 6.07
C LEU A 206 10.95 0.93 6.35
N ARG A 207 10.05 -0.03 6.55
CA ARG A 207 8.65 0.28 6.88
C ARG A 207 8.51 0.97 8.23
N ARG A 208 9.22 0.54 9.27
CA ARG A 208 9.22 1.23 10.57
C ARG A 208 9.66 2.69 10.45
N MET A 209 10.67 2.97 9.62
CA MET A 209 11.13 4.33 9.38
C MET A 209 10.05 5.22 8.75
N ALA A 210 9.34 4.72 7.73
CA ALA A 210 8.23 5.47 7.13
C ALA A 210 7.04 5.64 8.09
N LEU A 211 6.69 4.60 8.86
CA LEU A 211 5.61 4.66 9.84
C LEU A 211 5.93 5.59 11.02
N ALA A 212 7.20 5.69 11.44
CA ALA A 212 7.61 6.65 12.47
C ALA A 212 7.37 8.09 12.02
N LYS A 213 7.77 8.43 10.79
CA LYS A 213 7.49 9.75 10.21
C LYS A 213 5.99 10.04 10.12
N ARG A 214 5.18 9.04 9.74
CA ARG A 214 3.72 9.15 9.73
C ARG A 214 3.16 9.40 11.14
N ALA A 215 3.73 8.76 12.16
CA ALA A 215 3.35 8.97 13.57
C ALA A 215 3.63 10.40 14.01
N ASP A 216 4.83 10.92 13.69
CA ASP A 216 5.23 12.29 14.03
C ASP A 216 4.30 13.32 13.38
N GLU A 217 3.98 13.14 12.10
CA GLU A 217 3.05 14.02 11.37
C GLU A 217 1.63 13.94 11.92
N MET A 218 1.17 12.74 12.29
CA MET A 218 -0.14 12.53 12.88
C MET A 218 -0.26 13.16 14.26
N ALA A 219 0.78 13.05 15.10
CA ALA A 219 0.84 13.69 16.41
C ALA A 219 0.82 15.23 16.27
N ALA A 220 1.61 15.77 15.33
CA ALA A 220 1.61 17.20 15.03
C ALA A 220 0.25 17.70 14.51
N ALA A 221 -0.43 16.91 13.66
CA ALA A 221 -1.77 17.23 13.18
C ALA A 221 -2.83 17.16 14.29
N LYS A 222 -2.75 16.15 15.18
CA LYS A 222 -3.67 16.02 16.33
C LYS A 222 -3.59 17.24 17.26
N ALA A 223 -2.38 17.76 17.48
CA ALA A 223 -2.17 18.96 18.31
C ALA A 223 -2.76 20.25 17.71
N ARG A 224 -3.11 20.26 16.41
CA ARG A 224 -3.66 21.43 15.70
C ARG A 224 -5.17 21.34 15.45
N LEU A 225 -5.84 20.31 15.95
CA LEU A 225 -7.28 20.13 15.72
C LEU A 225 -8.09 21.23 16.40
N PRO A 226 -9.10 21.80 15.71
CA PRO A 226 -9.97 22.82 16.29
C PRO A 226 -10.85 22.24 17.40
N ALA A 227 -11.38 23.11 18.27
CA ALA A 227 -12.43 22.76 19.22
C ALA A 227 -13.82 22.78 18.55
N GLY A 228 -14.81 22.13 19.17
CA GLY A 228 -16.21 22.09 18.69
C GLY A 228 -16.56 20.81 17.92
N ALA A 229 -17.81 20.70 17.45
CA ALA A 229 -18.36 19.47 16.88
C ALA A 229 -17.55 18.90 15.69
N GLY A 230 -17.10 19.75 14.76
CA GLY A 230 -16.23 19.34 13.66
C GLY A 230 -14.83 18.88 14.13
N GLY A 231 -14.35 19.46 15.24
CA GLY A 231 -13.12 19.06 15.91
C GLY A 231 -13.23 17.69 16.57
N GLU A 232 -14.38 17.36 17.18
CA GLU A 232 -14.63 16.05 17.79
C GLU A 232 -14.61 14.93 16.74
N VAL A 233 -15.31 15.12 15.62
CA VAL A 233 -15.30 14.15 14.51
C VAL A 233 -13.88 13.97 13.97
N ALA A 234 -13.12 15.06 13.80
CA ALA A 234 -11.73 14.99 13.37
C ALA A 234 -10.84 14.25 14.38
N ARG A 235 -11.09 14.42 15.69
CA ARG A 235 -10.35 13.75 16.75
C ARG A 235 -10.63 12.25 16.77
N GLN A 236 -11.89 11.84 16.66
CA GLN A 236 -12.29 10.43 16.55
C GLN A 236 -11.64 9.75 15.33
N ASN A 237 -11.68 10.43 14.18
CA ASN A 237 -11.02 9.93 12.96
C ASN A 237 -9.49 9.81 13.14
N MET A 238 -8.86 10.76 13.83
CA MET A 238 -7.43 10.71 14.14
C MET A 238 -7.09 9.60 15.13
N GLU A 239 -7.95 9.31 16.09
CA GLU A 239 -7.79 8.20 17.03
C GLU A 239 -7.88 6.84 16.34
N ALA A 240 -8.87 6.65 15.45
CA ALA A 240 -8.96 5.45 14.62
C ALA A 240 -7.70 5.26 13.75
N ARG A 241 -7.18 6.33 13.16
CA ARG A 241 -5.93 6.31 12.39
C ARG A 241 -4.71 5.98 13.27
N THR A 242 -4.67 6.49 14.50
CA THR A 242 -3.59 6.22 15.46
C THR A 242 -3.59 4.76 15.89
N LEU A 243 -4.76 4.18 16.18
CA LEU A 243 -4.91 2.76 16.50
C LEU A 243 -4.43 1.88 15.35
N ARG A 244 -4.86 2.20 14.12
CA ARG A 244 -4.41 1.52 12.90
C ARG A 244 -2.89 1.58 12.72
N LEU A 245 -2.28 2.74 12.97
CA LEU A 245 -0.83 2.91 12.90
C LEU A 245 -0.10 2.07 13.95
N ALA A 246 -0.64 1.99 15.17
CA ALA A 246 -0.07 1.17 16.24
C ALA A 246 -0.10 -0.33 15.90
N GLU A 247 -1.17 -0.82 15.27
CA GLU A 247 -1.23 -2.20 14.75
C GLU A 247 -0.15 -2.46 13.70
N GLU A 248 0.04 -1.51 12.78
CA GLU A 248 1.05 -1.60 11.72
C GLU A 248 2.47 -1.66 12.30
N GLN A 249 2.77 -0.80 13.28
CA GLN A 249 4.06 -0.82 13.99
C GLN A 249 4.27 -2.11 14.78
N ARG A 250 3.23 -2.61 15.46
CA ARG A 250 3.30 -3.87 16.22
C ARG A 250 3.60 -5.06 15.32
N ALA A 251 2.99 -5.13 14.14
CA ALA A 251 3.22 -6.20 13.16
C ALA A 251 4.65 -6.23 12.60
N LEU A 252 5.39 -5.12 12.70
CA LEU A 252 6.80 -5.01 12.27
C LEU A 252 7.80 -5.25 13.39
N THR A 253 7.33 -5.41 14.63
CA THR A 253 8.20 -5.73 15.76
C THR A 253 8.40 -7.24 15.78
N PRO A 254 9.65 -7.75 15.73
CA PRO A 254 9.88 -9.18 15.84
C PRO A 254 9.26 -9.68 17.14
N ALA A 255 8.44 -10.73 17.07
CA ALA A 255 7.97 -11.41 18.26
C ALA A 255 9.21 -11.78 19.08
N LYS A 256 9.29 -11.35 20.35
CA LYS A 256 10.33 -11.83 21.26
C LYS A 256 10.35 -13.34 21.13
N ALA A 257 11.47 -13.91 20.66
CA ALA A 257 11.65 -15.34 20.66
C ALA A 257 11.33 -15.79 22.08
N LYS A 258 10.29 -16.62 22.24
CA LYS A 258 10.08 -17.30 23.51
C LYS A 258 11.37 -18.08 23.73
N GLY A 259 12.18 -17.60 24.67
CA GLY A 259 13.42 -18.27 25.05
C GLY A 259 13.07 -19.71 25.38
N GLY A 260 13.73 -20.64 24.69
CA GLY A 260 13.79 -22.01 25.15
C GLY A 260 14.40 -21.99 26.54
N SER A 261 13.59 -22.34 27.52
CA SER A 261 14.01 -22.92 28.79
C SER A 261 13.74 -24.42 28.70
#